data_AF-A0A496P6B9-F1
#
_entry.id   AF-A0A496P6B9-F1
#
_cell.length_a   1.000
_cell.length_b   1.000
_cell.length_c   1.000
_cell.angle_alpha   90.00
_cell.angle_beta   90.00
_cell.angle_gamma   90.00
#
_symmetry.space_group_name_H-M   'P 1'
#
loop_
_entity.id
_entity.type
_entity.pdbx_description
1 polymer ?
#
loop_
_entity_poly.entity_id
_entity_poly.type
_entity_poly.pdbx_seq_one_letter_code
_entity_poly.pdbx_strand_id
1 'polypeptide(L)'
;FLDSRTIGKSVAGKIAKEQGVRVLDRHVFLDDSDNLADVQRQFQSAIQYARKHGTAIAIGHPRPNTVAVLKAGIKNLPDDIQLVSMGSLWRNEKILPPKPFILIFNDIPAPTSVAPFEPIPLLRGVPR
;
A
#
# COMPACT_ATOMS: atom_id res chain seq x y z
N PHE A 1 -7.02 14.50 9.92
CA PHE A 1 -5.81 15.03 10.57
C PHE A 1 -4.84 13.87 10.78
N LEU A 2 -3.61 13.99 10.29
CA LEU A 2 -2.54 13.04 10.56
C LEU A 2 -1.72 13.62 11.71
N ASP A 3 -1.80 13.00 12.88
CA ASP A 3 -1.06 13.45 14.05
C ASP A 3 0.32 12.83 14.05
N SER A 4 1.36 13.63 13.77
CA SER A 4 2.76 13.18 13.82
C SER A 4 3.28 12.99 15.26
N ARG A 5 2.41 13.07 16.29
CA ARG A 5 2.63 12.85 17.73
C ARG A 5 4.11 12.87 18.14
N THR A 6 4.74 14.03 18.11
CA THR A 6 6.10 14.20 18.61
C THR A 6 6.16 14.31 20.14
N ILE A 7 5.03 14.49 20.85
CA ILE A 7 5.00 14.57 22.33
C ILE A 7 3.73 13.89 22.86
N GLY A 8 3.86 13.09 23.92
CA GLY A 8 2.94 12.03 24.38
C GLY A 8 1.52 12.38 24.81
N LYS A 9 1.03 13.61 24.59
CA LYS A 9 -0.38 13.99 24.83
C LYS A 9 -0.83 15.02 23.79
N SER A 10 -1.25 14.55 22.61
CA SER A 10 -1.85 15.43 21.61
C SER A 10 -3.30 15.75 21.98
N VAL A 11 -3.54 17.03 22.27
CA VAL A 11 -4.88 17.63 22.44
C VAL A 11 -5.65 17.64 21.11
N ALA A 12 -4.95 17.61 19.97
CA ALA A 12 -5.56 17.64 18.63
C ALA A 12 -6.35 16.36 18.30
N GLY A 13 -5.87 15.19 18.75
CA GLY A 13 -6.61 13.94 18.57
C GLY A 13 -7.92 13.87 19.35
N LYS A 14 -7.98 14.53 20.52
CA LYS A 14 -9.19 14.58 21.35
C LYS A 14 -10.25 15.51 20.75
N ILE A 15 -9.85 16.73 20.36
CA ILE A 15 -10.74 17.73 19.74
C ILE A 15 -11.27 17.24 18.38
N ALA A 16 -10.43 16.61 17.55
CA ALA A 16 -10.87 16.09 16.26
C ALA A 16 -11.93 14.97 16.41
N LYS A 17 -11.79 14.10 17.42
CA LYS A 17 -12.79 13.07 17.74
C LYS A 17 -14.10 13.67 18.23
N GLU A 18 -14.03 14.73 19.04
CA GLU A 18 -15.19 15.51 19.52
C GLU A 18 -15.90 16.28 18.39
N GLN A 19 -15.19 16.62 17.30
CA GLN A 19 -15.71 17.32 16.12
C GLN A 19 -16.08 16.39 14.94
N GLY A 20 -16.10 15.06 15.14
CA GLY A 20 -16.48 14.08 14.10
C GLY A 20 -15.43 13.87 13.00
N VAL A 21 -14.20 14.34 13.22
CA VAL A 21 -13.07 14.25 12.30
C VAL A 21 -12.27 12.98 12.63
N ARG A 22 -12.17 12.03 11.69
CA ARG A 22 -11.34 10.82 11.88
C ARG A 22 -9.90 11.22 12.23
N VAL A 23 -9.30 10.55 13.20
CA VAL A 23 -7.91 10.80 13.60
C VAL A 23 -7.09 9.60 13.17
N LEU A 24 -6.08 9.84 12.36
CA LEU A 24 -5.10 8.84 11.98
C LEU A 24 -3.87 9.06 12.86
N ASP A 25 -3.65 8.15 13.80
CA ASP A 25 -2.49 8.16 14.69
C ASP A 25 -1.28 7.51 14.01
N ARG A 26 -0.08 8.01 14.31
CA ARG A 26 1.16 7.33 13.90
C ARG A 26 1.28 5.97 14.60
N HIS A 27 1.67 4.94 13.87
CA HIS A 27 1.90 3.61 14.41
C HIS A 27 3.40 3.31 14.60
N VAL A 28 4.23 3.72 13.64
CA VAL A 28 5.68 3.46 13.65
C VAL A 28 6.47 4.73 13.31
N PHE A 29 7.56 4.97 14.04
CA PHE A 29 8.54 6.00 13.72
C PHE A 29 9.78 5.35 13.12
N LEU A 30 10.09 5.67 11.86
CA LEU A 30 11.11 4.95 11.08
C LEU A 30 12.52 5.29 11.50
N ASP A 31 12.79 6.55 11.85
CA ASP A 31 14.15 7.07 12.03
C ASP A 31 14.32 7.82 13.35
N ASP A 32 13.89 7.17 14.43
CA ASP A 32 14.20 7.61 15.80
C ASP A 32 15.72 7.57 16.05
N SER A 33 16.41 6.69 15.32
CA SER A 33 17.87 6.59 15.20
C SER A 33 18.25 6.77 13.73
N ASP A 34 19.34 7.50 13.47
CA ASP A 34 19.88 7.69 12.12
C ASP A 34 20.60 6.43 11.58
N ASN A 35 20.72 5.38 12.38
CA ASN A 35 21.37 4.14 11.97
C ASN A 35 20.52 3.36 10.96
N LEU A 36 21.12 3.01 9.80
CA LEU A 36 20.48 2.24 8.74
C LEU A 36 19.80 0.96 9.25
N ALA A 37 20.46 0.20 10.14
CA ALA A 37 19.94 -1.07 10.65
C ALA A 37 18.68 -0.86 11.52
N ASP A 38 18.64 0.24 12.28
CA ASP A 38 17.47 0.59 13.09
C ASP A 38 16.29 0.98 12.20
N VAL A 39 16.54 1.81 11.17
CA VAL A 39 15.52 2.20 10.20
C VAL A 39 14.95 0.99 9.46
N GLN A 40 15.80 0.04 9.06
CA GLN A 40 15.36 -1.22 8.45
C GLN A 40 14.47 -2.03 9.39
N ARG A 41 14.85 -2.14 10.67
CA ARG A 41 14.06 -2.84 11.68
C ARG A 41 12.69 -2.19 11.86
N GLN A 42 12.64 -0.85 11.92
CA GLN A 42 11.38 -0.12 12.06
C GLN A 42 10.50 -0.28 10.83
N PHE A 43 11.07 -0.30 9.63
CA PHE A 43 10.31 -0.59 8.42
C PHE A 43 9.66 -1.98 8.46
N GLN A 44 10.40 -3.00 8.91
CA GLN A 44 9.85 -4.35 9.10
C GLN A 44 8.78 -4.41 10.19
N SER A 45 8.97 -3.69 11.30
CA SER A 45 7.96 -3.54 12.35
C SER A 45 6.67 -2.91 11.81
N ALA A 46 6.76 -1.94 10.89
CA ALA A 46 5.59 -1.34 10.26
C ALA A 46 4.81 -2.34 9.40
N ILE A 47 5.52 -3.20 8.65
CA ILE A 47 4.90 -4.29 7.88
C ILE A 47 4.18 -5.27 8.81
N GLN A 48 4.84 -5.72 9.88
CA GLN A 48 4.24 -6.64 10.84
C GLN A 48 3.03 -6.04 11.55
N TYR A 49 3.11 -4.74 11.88
CA TYR A 49 1.99 -4.00 12.45
C TYR A 49 0.80 -3.98 11.47
N ALA A 50 1.05 -3.69 10.18
CA ALA A 50 0.02 -3.68 9.15
C ALA A 50 -0.66 -5.05 9.01
N ARG A 51 0.10 -6.14 9.07
CA ARG A 51 -0.45 -7.51 9.03
C ARG A 51 -1.38 -7.81 10.20
N LYS A 52 -0.98 -7.36 11.40
CA LYS A 52 -1.74 -7.62 12.63
C LYS A 52 -2.99 -6.75 12.77
N HIS A 53 -2.91 -5.49 12.31
CA HIS A 53 -3.93 -4.47 12.56
C HIS A 53 -4.69 -4.02 11.29
N GLY A 54 -4.33 -4.57 10.13
CA GLY A 54 -4.89 -4.23 8.82
C GLY A 54 -4.29 -2.97 8.19
N THR A 55 -3.79 -2.01 8.97
CA THR A 55 -3.16 -0.79 8.46
C THR A 55 -2.03 -0.35 9.37
N ALA A 56 -0.94 0.14 8.79
CA ALA A 56 0.11 0.84 9.51
C ALA A 56 0.36 2.21 8.89
N ILE A 57 0.67 3.19 9.74
CA ILE A 57 1.09 4.52 9.34
C ILE A 57 2.47 4.71 9.91
N ALA A 58 3.47 4.67 9.03
CA ALA A 58 4.86 4.91 9.35
C ALA A 58 5.23 6.35 8.98
N ILE A 59 5.90 7.05 9.89
CA ILE A 59 6.42 8.40 9.65
C ILE A 59 7.92 8.42 9.90
N GLY A 60 8.63 9.33 9.22
CA GLY A 60 10.06 9.54 9.41
C GLY A 60 10.51 10.82 8.71
N HIS A 61 11.76 11.20 8.92
CA HIS A 61 12.38 12.38 8.31
C HIS A 61 13.02 12.03 6.96
N PRO A 62 13.21 13.01 6.07
CA PRO A 62 13.85 12.80 4.76
C PRO A 62 15.38 12.68 4.90
N ARG A 63 15.87 11.74 5.71
CA ARG A 63 17.29 11.46 5.90
C ARG A 63 17.80 10.47 4.86
N PRO A 64 19.12 10.46 4.55
CA PRO A 64 19.68 9.55 3.55
C PRO A 64 19.34 8.07 3.82
N ASN A 65 19.48 7.62 5.06
CA ASN A 65 19.19 6.24 5.46
C ASN A 65 17.69 5.93 5.39
N THR A 66 16.82 6.85 5.84
CA THR A 66 15.36 6.71 5.73
C THR A 66 14.91 6.56 4.28
N VAL A 67 15.43 7.42 3.40
CA VAL A 67 15.13 7.38 1.96
C VAL A 67 15.65 6.09 1.32
N ALA A 68 16.87 5.65 1.68
CA ALA A 68 17.45 4.42 1.15
C ALA A 68 16.61 3.19 1.53
N VAL A 69 16.21 3.08 2.80
CA VAL A 69 15.36 1.99 3.30
C VAL A 69 13.98 2.02 2.64
N LEU A 70 13.35 3.19 2.52
CA LEU A 70 12.04 3.30 1.87
C LEU A 70 12.11 2.94 0.38
N LYS A 71 13.13 3.39 -0.35
CA LYS A 71 13.29 3.03 -1.77
C LYS A 71 13.45 1.52 -1.96
N ALA A 72 14.31 0.90 -1.16
CA ALA A 72 14.54 -0.55 -1.24
C ALA A 72 13.32 -1.35 -0.77
N GLY A 73 12.67 -0.91 0.31
CA GLY A 73 11.53 -1.57 0.91
C GLY A 73 10.26 -1.48 0.06
N ILE A 74 9.98 -0.34 -0.55
CA ILE A 74 8.84 -0.16 -1.46
C ILE A 74 9.04 -0.97 -2.75
N LYS A 75 10.28 -1.05 -3.26
CA LYS A 75 10.58 -1.88 -4.45
C LYS A 75 10.35 -3.38 -4.19
N ASN A 76 10.62 -3.83 -2.97
CA ASN A 76 10.51 -5.24 -2.57
C ASN A 76 9.39 -5.43 -1.53
N LEU A 77 8.28 -4.71 -1.71
CA LEU A 77 7.16 -4.81 -0.80
C LEU A 77 6.52 -6.20 -0.94
N PRO A 78 6.18 -6.89 0.17
CA PRO A 78 5.48 -8.17 0.10
C PRO A 78 4.13 -8.05 -0.63
N ASP A 79 3.70 -9.10 -1.33
CA ASP A 79 2.44 -9.10 -2.10
C ASP A 79 1.18 -8.87 -1.24
N ASP A 80 1.26 -9.15 0.06
CA ASP A 80 0.18 -8.95 1.03
C ASP A 80 0.14 -7.51 1.60
N ILE A 81 1.09 -6.66 1.22
CA ILE A 81 1.19 -5.27 1.68
C ILE A 81 1.04 -4.33 0.50
N GLN A 82 0.15 -3.35 0.65
CA GLN A 82 -0.07 -2.33 -0.37
C GLN A 82 0.25 -0.94 0.19
N LEU A 83 1.04 -0.19 -0.56
CA LEU A 83 1.22 1.24 -0.31
C LEU A 83 -0.03 1.99 -0.81
N VAL A 84 -0.64 2.78 0.08
CA VAL A 84 -1.86 3.53 -0.22
C VAL A 84 -1.71 5.00 0.09
N SER A 85 -2.53 5.82 -0.55
CA SER A 85 -2.57 7.26 -0.29
C SER A 85 -3.27 7.55 1.04
N MET A 86 -2.85 8.61 1.72
CA MET A 86 -3.53 9.10 2.92
C MET A 86 -5.01 9.44 2.67
N GLY A 87 -5.35 9.89 1.46
CA GLY A 87 -6.74 10.18 1.06
C GLY A 87 -7.63 8.93 1.04
N SER A 88 -7.10 7.79 0.60
CA SER A 88 -7.84 6.52 0.57
C SER A 88 -8.07 5.97 1.99
N LEU A 89 -7.07 6.07 2.86
CA LEU A 89 -7.23 5.75 4.28
C LEU A 89 -8.28 6.66 4.96
N TRP A 90 -8.25 7.96 4.65
CA TRP A 90 -9.21 8.93 5.18
C TRP A 90 -10.66 8.61 4.83
N ARG A 91 -10.89 8.35 3.53
CA ARG A 91 -12.22 8.02 2.99
C ARG A 91 -12.66 6.60 3.32
N ASN A 92 -11.79 5.78 3.91
CA ASN A 92 -12.04 4.38 4.24
C ASN A 92 -12.55 3.61 3.02
N GLU A 93 -11.93 3.89 1.87
CA GLU A 93 -12.19 3.18 0.63
C GLU A 93 -11.77 1.71 0.80
N LYS A 94 -12.56 0.78 0.25
CA LYS A 94 -12.13 -0.62 0.17
C LYS A 94 -10.95 -0.68 -0.81
N ILE A 95 -9.74 -0.85 -0.26
CA ILE A 95 -8.53 -1.02 -1.06
C ILE A 95 -8.62 -2.43 -1.66
N LEU A 96 -8.97 -2.49 -2.94
CA LEU A 96 -8.91 -3.74 -3.69
C LEU A 96 -7.45 -4.03 -4.02
N PRO A 97 -6.93 -5.24 -3.78
CA PRO A 97 -5.61 -5.60 -4.24
C PRO A 97 -5.55 -5.37 -5.76
N PRO A 98 -4.43 -4.87 -6.30
CA PRO A 98 -4.30 -4.73 -7.75
C PRO A 98 -4.56 -6.11 -8.35
N LYS A 99 -5.67 -6.26 -9.09
CA LYS A 99 -5.94 -7.48 -9.85
C LYS A 99 -4.70 -7.69 -10.71
N PRO A 100 -4.10 -8.90 -10.75
CA PRO A 100 -3.10 -9.16 -11.76
C PRO A 100 -3.73 -8.79 -13.10
N PHE A 101 -2.98 -8.11 -13.96
CA PHE A 101 -3.41 -7.73 -15.30
C PHE A 101 -3.48 -9.00 -16.16
N ILE A 102 -4.29 -9.97 -15.74
CA ILE A 102 -4.77 -11.05 -16.57
C ILE A 102 -5.84 -10.37 -17.40
N LEU A 103 -5.47 -9.93 -18.60
CA LEU A 103 -6.43 -9.71 -19.67
C LEU A 103 -7.13 -11.06 -19.88
N ILE A 104 -8.21 -11.31 -19.14
CA ILE A 104 -9.10 -12.41 -19.45
C ILE A 104 -9.81 -11.96 -20.72
N PHE A 105 -9.27 -12.35 -21.88
CA PHE A 105 -9.82 -12.12 -23.22
C PHE A 105 -11.17 -12.86 -23.44
N ASN A 106 -11.96 -13.08 -22.39
CA ASN A 106 -13.15 -13.93 -22.48
C ASN A 106 -14.34 -13.26 -23.12
N ASP A 107 -14.41 -11.93 -23.18
CA ASP A 107 -15.73 -11.34 -23.42
C ASP A 107 -16.04 -11.01 -24.88
N ILE A 108 -15.07 -10.86 -25.79
CA ILE A 108 -15.38 -10.65 -27.22
C ILE A 108 -14.24 -11.20 -28.11
N PRO A 109 -14.50 -12.01 -29.15
CA PRO A 109 -13.50 -12.29 -30.18
C PRO A 109 -13.08 -10.98 -30.88
N ALA A 110 -11.82 -10.86 -31.28
CA ALA A 110 -11.38 -9.70 -32.05
C ALA A 110 -12.28 -9.53 -33.29
N PRO A 111 -12.65 -8.30 -33.69
CA PRO A 111 -13.51 -8.06 -34.86
C PRO A 111 -12.95 -8.64 -36.17
N THR A 112 -11.66 -8.97 -36.18
CA THR A 112 -10.91 -9.55 -37.29
C THR A 112 -10.89 -11.08 -37.31
N SER A 113 -11.47 -11.76 -36.31
CA SER A 113 -11.55 -13.22 -36.29
C SER A 113 -12.59 -13.72 -37.29
N VAL A 114 -12.14 -14.36 -38.37
CA VAL A 114 -13.00 -14.98 -39.38
C VAL A 114 -13.13 -16.48 -39.07
N ALA A 115 -14.35 -17.03 -39.11
CA ALA A 115 -14.59 -18.46 -38.90
C ALA A 115 -14.03 -19.31 -40.07
N PRO A 116 -13.70 -20.60 -39.85
CA PRO A 116 -13.80 -21.35 -38.60
C PRO A 116 -12.54 -21.25 -37.72
N PHE A 117 -12.70 -21.09 -36.41
CA PHE A 117 -11.62 -21.15 -35.42
C PHE A 117 -12.00 -22.05 -34.24
N GLU A 118 -11.03 -22.79 -33.68
CA GLU A 118 -11.22 -23.56 -32.46
C GLU A 118 -10.76 -22.76 -31.23
N PRO A 119 -11.58 -22.64 -30.17
CA PRO A 119 -11.18 -21.99 -28.94
C PRO A 119 -10.29 -22.92 -28.10
N ILE A 120 -8.97 -22.72 -28.14
CA ILE A 120 -8.04 -23.36 -27.19
C ILE A 120 -7.87 -22.41 -25.99
N PRO A 121 -8.20 -22.84 -24.74
CA PRO A 121 -8.24 -21.97 -23.56
C PRO A 121 -6.94 -21.23 -23.23
N LEU A 122 -5.81 -21.65 -23.80
CA LEU A 122 -4.48 -21.11 -23.52
C LEU A 122 -3.85 -20.36 -24.70
N LEU A 123 -4.39 -20.49 -25.92
CA LEU A 123 -3.85 -19.87 -27.14
C LEU A 123 -5.00 -19.62 -28.12
N ARG A 124 -5.45 -18.36 -28.25
CA ARG A 124 -6.47 -17.99 -29.23
C ARG A 124 -5.77 -17.55 -30.53
N GLY A 125 -6.11 -18.19 -31.65
CA GLY A 125 -5.90 -17.65 -33.01
C GLY A 125 -4.67 -18.12 -33.80
N VAL A 126 -4.39 -19.43 -33.87
CA VAL A 126 -3.47 -19.94 -34.90
C VAL A 126 -4.30 -20.32 -36.15
N PRO A 127 -4.14 -19.62 -37.29
CA PRO A 127 -4.78 -20.03 -38.54
C PRO A 127 -4.19 -21.37 -39.02
N ARG A 128 -5.04 -22.24 -39.57
CA ARG A 128 -4.58 -23.37 -40.40
C ARG A 128 -4.52 -22.96 -41.86
#